data_AF-A0A7S4H2V6-F1
#
_entry.id   AF-A0A7S4H2V6-F1
#
_cell.length_a   1.000
_cell.length_b   1.000
_cell.length_c   1.000
_cell.angle_alpha   90.00
_cell.angle_beta   90.00
_cell.angle_gamma   90.00
#
_symmetry.space_group_name_H-M   'P 1'
#
loop_
_entity.id
_entity.type
_entity.pdbx_description
1 polymer ?
#
loop_
_entity_poly.entity_id
_entity_poly.type
_entity_poly.pdbx_seq_one_letter_code
_entity_poly.pdbx_strand_id
1 'polypeptide(L)' 'MKRTLLSLVVFVVLDIILMFILTAVLPKKMVYALAERLDIYGAEGIIDLYAYITIPLSLLLAGLIVWIGNRRFR' A
#
# COMPACT_ATOMS: atom_id res chain seq x y z
N MET A 1 -4.87 8.52 23.30
CA MET A 1 -3.48 8.10 23.00
C MET A 1 -3.31 6.60 22.78
N LYS A 2 -3.65 5.71 23.74
CA LYS A 2 -3.47 4.25 23.56
C LYS A 2 -4.17 3.66 22.32
N ARG A 3 -5.40 4.11 22.02
CA ARG A 3 -6.16 3.66 20.82
C ARG A 3 -5.56 4.18 19.50
N THR A 4 -5.07 5.41 19.48
CA THR A 4 -4.44 6.04 18.30
C THR A 4 -3.12 5.37 17.94
N LEU A 5 -2.33 5.00 18.95
CA LEU A 5 -1.11 4.21 18.76
C LEU A 5 -1.45 2.81 18.20
N LEU A 6 -2.48 2.17 18.73
CA LEU A 6 -2.89 0.84 18.26
C LEU A 6 -3.41 0.88 16.82
N SER A 7 -4.20 1.90 16.44
CA SER A 7 -4.63 2.08 15.05
C SER A 7 -3.47 2.37 14.10
N LEU A 8 -2.48 3.15 14.55
CA LEU A 8 -1.29 3.44 13.75
C LEU A 8 -0.46 2.18 13.52
N VAL A 9 -0.23 1.38 14.55
CA VAL A 9 0.49 0.10 14.44
C VAL A 9 -0.23 -0.85 13.49
N VAL A 10 -1.56 -0.98 13.61
CA VAL A 10 -2.36 -1.82 12.70
C VAL A 10 -2.25 -1.32 11.25
N PHE A 11 -2.29 0.00 11.03
CA PHE A 11 -2.15 0.58 9.71
C PHE A 11 -0.77 0.27 9.10
N VAL A 12 0.32 0.47 9.86
CA VAL A 12 1.69 0.17 9.41
C VAL A 12 1.86 -1.31 9.09
N VAL A 13 1.33 -2.21 9.92
CA VAL A 13 1.39 -3.66 9.66
C VAL A 13 0.63 -4.01 8.39
N LEU A 14 -0.55 -3.43 8.18
CA LEU A 14 -1.34 -3.64 6.98
C LEU A 14 -0.58 -3.17 5.72
N ASP A 15 0.07 -2.01 5.80
CA ASP A 15 0.85 -1.41 4.72
C ASP A 15 2.04 -2.29 4.32
N ILE A 16 2.78 -2.81 5.30
CA ILE A 16 3.88 -3.77 5.07
C ILE A 16 3.36 -5.04 4.38
N ILE A 17 2.27 -5.63 4.89
CA ILE A 17 1.68 -6.84 4.29
C ILE A 17 1.26 -6.57 2.84
N LEU A 18 0.65 -5.42 2.59
CA LEU A 18 0.20 -5.02 1.26
C LEU A 18 1.38 -4.87 0.29
N MET A 19 2.49 -4.28 0.74
CA MET A 19 3.72 -4.17 -0.05
C MET A 19 4.27 -5.55 -0.45
N PHE A 20 4.29 -6.51 0.48
CA PHE A 20 4.71 -7.88 0.20
C PHE A 20 3.80 -8.56 -0.82
N ILE A 21 2.48 -8.42 -0.67
CA ILE A 21 1.50 -8.98 -1.61
C ILE A 21 1.71 -8.36 -2.99
N LEU A 22 1.83 -7.04 -3.09
CA LEU A 22 2.04 -6.36 -4.36
C LEU A 22 3.33 -6.82 -5.04
N THR A 23 4.42 -6.97 -4.28
CA THR A 23 5.69 -7.49 -4.80
C THR A 23 5.57 -8.93 -5.30
N ALA A 24 4.78 -9.76 -4.62
CA ALA A 24 4.58 -11.16 -5.02
C ALA A 24 3.62 -11.32 -6.21
N VAL A 25 2.60 -10.47 -6.31
CA VAL A 25 1.52 -10.59 -7.31
C VAL A 25 1.83 -9.82 -8.58
N LEU A 26 2.53 -8.68 -8.50
CA LEU A 26 2.86 -7.89 -9.67
C LEU A 26 3.89 -8.61 -10.56
N PRO A 27 3.58 -8.83 -11.85
CA PRO A 27 4.55 -9.37 -12.78
C PRO A 27 5.73 -8.42 -12.91
N LYS A 28 6.96 -8.92 -12.81
CA LYS A 28 8.19 -8.11 -12.98
C LYS A 28 8.15 -7.24 -14.25
N LYS A 29 7.58 -7.76 -15.35
CA LYS A 29 7.41 -7.01 -16.61
C LYS A 29 6.56 -5.74 -16.44
N MET A 30 5.49 -5.79 -15.65
CA MET A 30 4.67 -4.60 -15.36
C MET A 30 5.40 -3.60 -14.49
N VAL A 31 6.18 -4.09 -13.51
CA VAL A 31 6.98 -3.25 -12.61
C VAL A 31 8.03 -2.47 -13.40
N TYR A 32 8.77 -3.14 -14.29
CA TYR A 32 9.73 -2.46 -15.17
C TYR A 32 9.06 -1.51 -16.15
N ALA A 33 7.92 -1.88 -16.73
CA ALA A 33 7.17 -0.99 -17.62
C ALA A 33 6.62 0.26 -16.89
N LEU A 34 6.23 0.14 -15.62
CA LEU A 34 5.86 1.29 -14.79
C LEU A 34 7.08 2.13 -14.44
N ALA A 35 8.20 1.48 -14.07
CA ALA A 35 9.44 2.16 -13.73
C ALA A 35 9.95 2.99 -14.92
N GLU A 36 9.95 2.42 -16.12
CA GLU A 36 10.33 3.12 -17.36
C GLU A 36 9.39 4.31 -17.65
N ARG A 37 8.07 4.15 -17.48
CA ARG A 37 7.11 5.25 -17.65
C ARG A 37 7.27 6.40 -16.66
N LEU A 38 7.88 6.12 -15.51
CA LEU A 38 8.08 7.09 -14.43
C LEU A 38 9.55 7.55 -14.35
N ASP A 39 10.38 7.20 -15.34
CA ASP A 39 11.82 7.49 -15.39
C ASP A 39 12.58 7.02 -14.13
N ILE A 40 12.18 5.88 -13.61
CA ILE A 40 12.73 5.27 -12.41
C ILE A 40 13.78 4.22 -12.82
N TYR A 41 15.02 4.44 -12.37
CA TYR A 41 16.16 3.55 -12.66
C TYR A 41 16.81 3.04 -11.37
N GLY A 42 17.29 1.80 -11.39
CA GLY A 42 17.98 1.18 -10.25
C GLY A 42 17.07 0.52 -9.22
N ALA A 43 17.68 -0.19 -8.26
CA ALA A 43 16.95 -0.96 -7.25
C ALA A 43 16.21 -0.06 -6.25
N GLU A 44 16.79 1.08 -5.87
CA GLU A 44 16.18 2.07 -4.98
C GLU A 44 14.90 2.63 -5.59
N GLY A 45 14.94 2.97 -6.88
CA GLY A 45 13.77 3.47 -7.59
C GLY A 45 12.62 2.47 -7.68
N ILE A 46 12.92 1.18 -7.82
CA ILE A 46 11.87 0.13 -7.82
C ILE A 46 11.20 0.03 -6.44
N ILE A 47 11.96 0.19 -5.36
CA ILE A 47 11.41 0.22 -3.99
C ILE A 47 10.50 1.44 -3.84
N ASP A 48 10.93 2.60 -4.31
CA ASP A 48 10.11 3.82 -4.31
C ASP A 48 8.83 3.63 -5.11
N LEU A 49 8.90 2.98 -6.28
CA LEU A 49 7.72 2.65 -7.09
C LEU A 49 6.71 1.81 -6.31
N TYR A 50 7.17 0.77 -5.60
CA TYR A 50 6.28 -0.02 -4.76
C TYR A 50 5.68 0.81 -3.62
N ALA A 51 6.47 1.68 -2.99
CA ALA A 51 5.95 2.58 -1.95
C ALA A 51 4.89 3.54 -2.51
N TYR A 52 5.14 4.14 -3.68
CA TYR A 52 4.21 5.03 -4.39
C TYR A 52 2.88 4.35 -4.71
N ILE A 53 2.87 3.05 -4.96
CA ILE A 53 1.64 2.29 -5.23
C ILE A 53 0.99 1.82 -3.92
N THR A 54 1.78 1.37 -2.95
CA THR A 54 1.28 0.75 -1.71
C THR A 54 0.56 1.76 -0.83
N ILE A 55 1.13 2.95 -0.62
CA ILE A 55 0.57 4.01 0.24
C ILE A 55 -0.85 4.45 -0.17
N PRO A 56 -1.12 4.81 -1.44
CA PRO A 56 -2.48 5.17 -1.84
C PRO A 56 -3.43 3.97 -1.76
N LEU A 57 -2.95 2.75 -2.03
CA LEU A 57 -3.77 1.55 -1.95
C LEU A 57 -4.16 1.21 -0.50
N SER A 58 -3.24 1.39 0.45
CA SER A 58 -3.50 1.20 1.88
C SER A 58 -4.45 2.27 2.44
N LEU A 59 -4.35 3.52 1.97
CA LEU A 59 -5.32 4.57 2.26
C LEU A 59 -6.72 4.24 1.72
N LEU A 60 -6.82 3.75 0.48
CA LEU A 60 -8.09 3.33 -0.12
C LEU A 60 -8.72 2.17 0.66
N LEU A 61 -7.93 1.17 1.02
CA LEU A 61 -8.37 0.03 1.84
C LEU A 61 -8.83 0.47 3.22
N ALA A 62 -8.07 1.34 3.90
CA ALA A 62 -8.45 1.89 5.19
C ALA A 62 -9.79 2.67 5.08
N GLY A 63 -9.93 3.51 4.04
CA GLY A 63 -11.18 4.21 3.74
C GLY A 63 -12.36 3.27 3.50
N LEU A 64 -12.14 2.18 2.74
CA LEU A 64 -13.14 1.15 2.48
C LEU A 64 -13.56 0.43 3.77
N ILE A 65 -12.61 0.06 4.62
CA ILE A 65 -12.88 -0.60 5.92
C ILE A 65 -13.72 0.32 6.80
N VAL A 66 -13.35 1.60 6.88
CA VAL A 66 -14.13 2.60 7.64
C VAL A 66 -15.53 2.74 7.05
N TRP A 67 -15.66 2.81 5.72
CA TRP A 67 -16.95 2.94 5.05
C TRP A 67 -17.87 1.72 5.28
N ILE A 68 -17.34 0.50 5.14
CA ILE A 68 -18.08 -0.75 5.41
C ILE A 68 -18.47 -0.82 6.89
N GLY A 69 -17.55 -0.50 7.79
CA GLY A 69 -17.83 -0.44 9.23
C GLY A 69 -18.98 0.52 9.53
N ASN A 70 -18.92 1.74 8.98
CA ASN A 70 -19.95 2.75 9.21
C ASN A 70 -21.32 2.37 8.62
N ARG A 71 -21.37 1.59 7.53
CA ARG A 71 -22.62 1.03 6.99
C ARG A 71 -23.20 -0.12 7.82
N ARG A 72 -22.37 -0.90 8.49
CA ARG A 72 -22.81 -2.08 9.25
C ARG A 72 -23.39 -1.73 10.64
N PHE A 73 -23.10 -0.53 11.14
CA PHE A 73 -23.58 -0.02 12.43
C PHE A 73 -24.71 1.02 12.32
N ARG A 74 -25.23 1.28 11.11
CA ARG A 74 -26.51 1.99 10.88
C ARG A 74 -27.60 0.97 10.60
#